data_AF-A0A3P3QGF5-F1
#
_entry.id   AF-A0A3P3QGF5-F1
#
_cell.length_a   1.000
_cell.length_b   1.000
_cell.length_c   1.000
_cell.angle_alpha   90.00
_cell.angle_beta   90.00
_cell.angle_gamma   90.00
#
_symmetry.space_group_name_H-M   'P 1'
#
loop_
_entity.id
_entity.type
_entity.pdbx_description
1 polymer ?
#
loop_
_entity_poly.entity_id
_entity_poly.type
_entity_poly.pdbx_seq_one_letter_code
_entity_poly.pdbx_strand_id
1 'polypeptide(L)'
;MRLALLLFLLCHYAAASSQMQLQGLDHFSAAEQQKLRLWLEQSFHATNQLLGPYPFLTYVSLSPHSGSEPVPWAYTQRMEQQQVFFQVDSRFTFTEFQQDWTAAHEFSHLALPLLDKEDLWFAEGFASYMQYQVLQHQGQLTETPAYWYQQKLRQVAPLLANSATPLVRQLKLWLQQKHYKAAYWGSALFFIEADQLLQKRGLSLSHLIRRYQRQHRLTDQNLAALIRSLDTLAGHPVFATLLDKYQQQSSQTLWRQHPAFLPTINK
;
A
#
# COMPACT_ATOMS: atom_id res chain seq x y z
N MET A 1 -51.88 -30.26 -8.27
CA MET A 1 -50.73 -29.90 -9.13
C MET A 1 -49.85 -28.92 -8.37
N ARG A 2 -48.63 -29.35 -8.00
CA ARG A 2 -47.65 -28.51 -7.30
C ARG A 2 -46.94 -27.62 -8.34
N LEU A 3 -47.09 -26.31 -8.24
CA LEU A 3 -46.30 -25.36 -9.01
C LEU A 3 -45.14 -24.90 -8.11
N ALA A 4 -43.93 -25.40 -8.37
CA ALA A 4 -42.72 -24.91 -7.73
C ALA A 4 -42.27 -23.64 -8.45
N LEU A 5 -42.36 -22.48 -7.78
CA LEU A 5 -41.71 -21.26 -8.24
C LEU A 5 -40.24 -21.29 -7.81
N LEU A 6 -39.35 -21.56 -8.77
CA LEU A 6 -37.92 -21.32 -8.64
C LEU A 6 -37.67 -19.80 -8.76
N LEU A 7 -37.54 -19.12 -7.62
CA LEU A 7 -36.98 -17.76 -7.59
C LEU A 7 -35.48 -17.84 -7.89
N PHE A 8 -35.10 -17.54 -9.14
CA PHE A 8 -33.72 -17.18 -9.46
C PHE A 8 -33.45 -15.78 -8.89
N LEU A 9 -32.83 -15.73 -7.71
CA LEU A 9 -32.15 -14.54 -7.20
C LEU A 9 -30.97 -14.23 -8.15
N LEU A 10 -31.23 -13.44 -9.19
CA LEU A 10 -30.20 -12.78 -9.97
C LEU A 10 -29.57 -11.70 -9.07
N CYS A 11 -28.57 -12.09 -8.28
CA CYS A 11 -27.62 -11.14 -7.70
C CYS A 11 -26.94 -10.39 -8.84
N HIS A 12 -27.48 -9.22 -9.17
CA HIS A 12 -26.79 -8.23 -9.99
C HIS A 12 -25.63 -7.69 -9.14
N TYR A 13 -24.50 -8.40 -9.16
CA TYR A 13 -23.23 -7.77 -8.85
C TYR A 13 -22.98 -6.77 -9.97
N ALA A 14 -23.36 -5.51 -9.74
CA ALA A 14 -22.81 -4.42 -10.52
C ALA A 14 -21.29 -4.58 -10.42
N ALA A 15 -20.64 -4.86 -11.54
CA ALA A 15 -19.20 -4.80 -11.61
C ALA A 15 -18.84 -3.36 -11.25
N ALA A 16 -18.41 -3.14 -10.00
CA ALA A 16 -17.90 -1.86 -9.58
C ALA A 16 -16.68 -1.57 -10.48
N SER A 17 -16.86 -0.75 -11.51
CA SER A 17 -15.73 -0.23 -12.25
C SER A 17 -15.06 0.76 -11.31
N SER A 18 -13.85 0.44 -10.85
CA SER A 18 -13.03 1.41 -10.12
C SER A 18 -12.85 2.63 -11.03
N GLN A 19 -13.49 3.74 -10.69
CA GLN A 19 -13.42 4.96 -11.48
C GLN A 19 -12.52 5.96 -10.78
N MET A 20 -11.79 6.73 -11.59
CA MET A 20 -10.93 7.82 -11.14
C MET A 20 -11.41 9.11 -11.78
N GLN A 21 -11.60 10.16 -10.98
CA GLN A 21 -11.92 11.51 -11.44
C GLN A 21 -10.73 12.43 -11.17
N LEU A 22 -10.16 12.98 -12.25
CA LEU A 22 -9.02 13.90 -12.17
C LEU A 22 -9.50 15.36 -12.06
N GLN A 23 -8.85 16.14 -11.20
CA GLN A 23 -9.05 17.58 -11.05
C GLN A 23 -7.70 18.33 -10.98
N GLY A 24 -7.70 19.63 -11.31
CA GLY A 24 -6.51 20.48 -11.32
C GLY A 24 -5.60 20.33 -12.56
N LEU A 25 -6.07 19.62 -13.60
CA LEU A 25 -5.34 19.49 -14.87
C LEU A 25 -5.25 20.82 -15.63
N ASP A 26 -6.19 21.73 -15.42
CA ASP A 26 -6.24 23.06 -16.01
C ASP A 26 -5.04 23.96 -15.62
N HIS A 27 -4.29 23.58 -14.59
CA HIS A 27 -3.02 24.23 -14.22
C HIS A 27 -1.84 23.88 -15.14
N PHE A 28 -2.01 22.94 -16.07
CA PHE A 28 -0.94 22.42 -16.93
C PHE A 28 -1.23 22.65 -18.41
N SER A 29 -0.19 22.68 -19.25
CA SER A 29 -0.36 22.72 -20.71
C SER A 29 -1.01 21.44 -21.23
N ALA A 30 -1.60 21.48 -22.44
CA ALA A 30 -2.30 20.32 -23.02
C ALA A 30 -1.42 19.06 -23.12
N ALA A 31 -0.12 19.22 -23.46
CA ALA A 31 0.82 18.10 -23.53
C ALA A 31 1.12 17.51 -22.14
N GLU A 32 1.26 18.36 -21.12
CA GLU A 32 1.46 17.91 -19.74
C GLU A 32 0.21 17.23 -19.18
N GLN A 33 -0.98 17.74 -19.50
CA GLN A 33 -2.25 17.12 -19.10
C GLN A 33 -2.37 15.70 -19.64
N GLN A 34 -2.05 15.48 -20.93
CA GLN A 34 -2.09 14.15 -21.53
C GLN A 34 -1.09 13.20 -20.84
N LYS A 35 0.13 13.66 -20.58
CA LYS A 35 1.17 12.90 -19.88
C LYS A 35 0.74 12.50 -18.46
N LEU A 36 0.30 13.47 -17.66
CA LEU A 36 -0.09 13.27 -16.26
C LEU A 36 -1.33 12.36 -16.15
N ARG A 37 -2.32 12.55 -17.04
CA ARG A 37 -3.48 11.67 -17.14
C ARG A 37 -3.07 10.23 -17.41
N LEU A 38 -2.26 10.00 -18.44
CA LEU A 38 -1.83 8.66 -18.81
C LEU A 38 -1.05 7.98 -17.68
N TRP A 39 -0.16 8.72 -17.02
CA TRP A 39 0.61 8.21 -15.87
C TRP A 39 -0.30 7.77 -14.72
N LEU A 40 -1.24 8.63 -14.30
CA LEU A 40 -2.16 8.33 -13.21
C LEU A 40 -3.11 7.18 -13.56
N GLU A 41 -3.62 7.13 -14.79
CA GLU A 41 -4.48 6.04 -15.26
C GLU A 41 -3.72 4.71 -15.24
N GLN A 42 -2.48 4.67 -15.74
CA GLN A 42 -1.64 3.46 -15.68
C GLN A 42 -1.41 2.99 -14.25
N SER A 43 -1.07 3.92 -13.36
CA SER A 43 -0.83 3.59 -11.95
C SER A 43 -2.09 3.14 -11.23
N PHE A 44 -3.20 3.84 -11.41
CA PHE A 44 -4.48 3.49 -10.83
C PHE A 44 -4.97 2.11 -11.31
N HIS A 45 -4.91 1.85 -12.62
CA HIS A 45 -5.35 0.58 -13.18
C HIS A 45 -4.49 -0.60 -12.71
N ALA A 46 -3.16 -0.44 -12.68
CA ALA A 46 -2.28 -1.49 -12.19
C ALA A 46 -2.52 -1.82 -10.72
N THR A 47 -2.71 -0.80 -9.87
CA THR A 47 -3.04 -1.03 -8.46
C THR A 47 -4.37 -1.77 -8.31
N ASN A 48 -5.42 -1.39 -9.06
CA ASN A 48 -6.72 -2.07 -9.01
C ASN A 48 -6.68 -3.49 -9.59
N GLN A 49 -5.86 -3.76 -10.61
CA GLN A 49 -5.66 -5.10 -11.14
C GLN A 49 -4.96 -6.00 -10.11
N LEU A 50 -3.95 -5.47 -9.43
CA LEU A 50 -3.18 -6.21 -8.43
C LEU A 50 -4.00 -6.44 -7.16
N LEU A 51 -4.51 -5.36 -6.55
CA LEU A 51 -5.17 -5.33 -5.24
C LEU A 51 -6.69 -5.52 -5.28
N GLY A 52 -7.31 -5.56 -6.45
CA GLY A 52 -8.75 -5.59 -6.63
C GLY A 52 -9.37 -4.21 -6.85
N PRO A 53 -10.52 -4.14 -7.54
CA PRO A 53 -11.17 -2.88 -7.86
C PRO A 53 -11.66 -2.20 -6.59
N TYR A 54 -11.40 -0.89 -6.47
CA TYR A 54 -11.96 -0.10 -5.37
C TYR A 54 -13.48 -0.03 -5.47
N PRO A 55 -14.20 -0.27 -4.36
CA PRO A 55 -15.66 -0.25 -4.34
C PRO A 55 -16.24 1.19 -4.25
N PHE A 56 -15.51 2.19 -4.74
CA PHE A 56 -15.85 3.61 -4.67
C PHE A 56 -15.20 4.39 -5.81
N LEU A 57 -15.70 5.61 -6.04
CA LEU A 57 -15.06 6.60 -6.91
C LEU A 57 -13.85 7.21 -6.21
N THR A 58 -12.70 7.21 -6.88
CA THR A 58 -11.47 7.85 -6.41
C THR A 58 -11.33 9.21 -7.05
N TYR A 59 -11.13 10.24 -6.24
CA TYR A 59 -10.86 11.60 -6.70
C TYR A 59 -9.36 11.87 -6.62
N VAL A 60 -8.78 12.43 -7.66
CA VAL A 60 -7.35 12.72 -7.73
C VAL A 60 -7.12 14.16 -8.13
N SER A 61 -6.45 14.90 -7.25
CA SER A 61 -6.15 16.32 -7.44
C SER A 61 -4.70 16.51 -7.80
N LEU A 62 -4.43 17.31 -8.83
CA LEU A 62 -3.08 17.70 -9.22
C LEU A 62 -2.87 19.20 -8.98
N SER A 63 -1.68 19.55 -8.53
CA SER A 63 -1.21 20.93 -8.51
C SER A 63 0.27 21.00 -8.92
N PRO A 64 0.69 22.05 -9.64
CA PRO A 64 2.09 22.20 -10.03
C PRO A 64 2.97 22.49 -8.81
N HIS A 65 4.15 21.87 -8.76
CA HIS A 65 5.18 22.15 -7.77
C HIS A 65 6.55 21.84 -8.35
N SER A 66 7.51 22.76 -8.25
CA SER A 66 8.87 22.50 -8.71
C SER A 66 9.67 21.74 -7.66
N GLY A 67 10.36 20.67 -8.05
CA GLY A 67 11.17 19.87 -7.14
C GLY A 67 12.30 19.13 -7.85
N SER A 68 12.94 18.21 -7.13
CA SER A 68 14.02 17.35 -7.63
C SER A 68 13.53 15.95 -8.02
N GLU A 69 12.23 15.71 -7.99
CA GLU A 69 11.58 14.45 -8.35
C GLU A 69 10.21 14.72 -9.02
N PRO A 70 9.63 13.77 -9.77
CA PRO A 70 8.38 13.98 -10.51
C PRO A 70 7.20 14.35 -9.60
N VAL A 71 7.17 13.78 -8.39
CA VAL A 71 6.12 14.00 -7.38
C VAL A 71 6.75 14.43 -6.05
N PRO A 72 7.06 15.72 -5.85
CA PRO A 72 7.69 16.19 -4.62
C PRO A 72 6.86 16.02 -3.35
N TRP A 73 5.53 15.92 -3.51
CA TRP A 73 4.62 15.69 -2.40
C TRP A 73 3.32 15.03 -2.85
N ALA A 74 2.83 14.08 -2.04
CA ALA A 74 1.52 13.51 -2.20
C ALA A 74 0.93 13.10 -0.84
N TYR A 75 -0.39 12.96 -0.79
CA TYR A 75 -1.06 12.38 0.37
C TYR A 75 -2.46 11.90 0.03
N THR A 76 -2.95 10.95 0.82
CA THR A 76 -4.31 10.43 0.75
C THR A 76 -5.20 11.09 1.80
N GLN A 77 -6.40 11.53 1.41
CA GLN A 77 -7.44 12.06 2.31
C GLN A 77 -8.72 11.22 2.18
N ARG A 78 -9.30 10.80 3.31
CA ARG A 78 -10.43 9.84 3.35
C ARG A 78 -11.54 10.32 4.28
N MET A 79 -12.02 11.54 4.05
CA MET A 79 -13.16 12.13 4.76
C MET A 79 -14.45 11.77 4.01
N GLU A 80 -15.11 12.73 3.36
CA GLU A 80 -16.36 12.51 2.60
C GLU A 80 -16.14 11.75 1.28
N GLN A 81 -14.93 11.81 0.72
CA GLN A 81 -14.55 11.16 -0.52
C GLN A 81 -13.22 10.44 -0.35
N GLN A 82 -12.95 9.43 -1.19
CA GLN A 82 -11.66 8.76 -1.27
C GLN A 82 -10.76 9.55 -2.22
N GLN A 83 -9.89 10.38 -1.66
CA GLN A 83 -9.10 11.39 -2.37
C GLN A 83 -7.60 11.13 -2.29
N VAL A 84 -6.89 11.44 -3.37
CA VAL A 84 -5.42 11.53 -3.40
C VAL A 84 -5.02 12.88 -3.99
N PHE A 85 -4.04 13.53 -3.36
CA PHE A 85 -3.48 14.79 -3.82
C PHE A 85 -2.05 14.56 -4.28
N PHE A 86 -1.72 15.09 -5.45
CA PHE A 86 -0.37 15.07 -6.01
C PHE A 86 0.09 16.50 -6.30
N GLN A 87 1.24 16.86 -5.73
CA GLN A 87 2.03 17.99 -6.18
C GLN A 87 3.08 17.47 -7.15
N VAL A 88 3.08 17.96 -8.38
CA VAL A 88 3.90 17.38 -9.46
C VAL A 88 4.77 18.42 -10.15
N ASP A 89 5.98 18.02 -10.49
CA ASP A 89 6.87 18.79 -11.36
C ASP A 89 6.72 18.28 -12.80
N SER A 90 5.89 18.97 -13.59
CA SER A 90 5.56 18.55 -14.94
C SER A 90 6.72 18.63 -15.94
N ARG A 91 7.91 19.12 -15.54
CA ARG A 91 9.11 19.14 -16.39
C ARG A 91 9.74 17.75 -16.54
N PHE A 92 9.51 16.84 -15.58
CA PHE A 92 9.99 15.46 -15.66
C PHE A 92 9.34 14.72 -16.83
N THR A 93 10.10 13.80 -17.42
CA THR A 93 9.67 12.97 -18.54
C THR A 93 8.59 11.97 -18.12
N PHE A 94 7.84 11.45 -19.09
CA PHE A 94 6.82 10.45 -18.82
C PHE A 94 7.41 9.19 -18.17
N THR A 95 8.59 8.74 -18.61
CA THR A 95 9.28 7.57 -18.04
C THR A 95 9.69 7.81 -16.58
N GLU A 96 10.15 9.02 -16.23
CA GLU A 96 10.45 9.35 -14.82
C GLU A 96 9.20 9.29 -13.94
N PHE A 97 8.03 9.75 -14.43
CA PHE A 97 6.77 9.56 -13.73
C PHE A 97 6.36 8.08 -13.61
N GLN A 98 6.52 7.28 -14.67
CA GLN A 98 6.20 5.85 -14.64
C GLN A 98 7.06 5.05 -13.64
N GLN A 99 8.30 5.48 -13.44
CA GLN A 99 9.24 4.85 -12.51
C GLN A 99 9.13 5.41 -11.08
N ASP A 100 8.42 6.52 -10.91
CA ASP A 100 8.15 7.11 -9.60
C ASP A 100 7.24 6.22 -8.76
N TRP A 101 7.57 6.07 -7.49
CA TRP A 101 6.87 5.18 -6.57
C TRP A 101 5.59 5.79 -5.97
N THR A 102 5.43 7.11 -6.05
CA THR A 102 4.48 7.86 -5.23
C THR A 102 3.04 7.51 -5.61
N ALA A 103 2.69 7.45 -6.90
CA ALA A 103 1.33 7.06 -7.30
C ALA A 103 0.99 5.61 -6.90
N ALA A 104 1.94 4.69 -7.04
CA ALA A 104 1.77 3.31 -6.61
C ALA A 104 1.54 3.20 -5.09
N HIS A 105 2.25 4.02 -4.31
CA HIS A 105 2.11 4.10 -2.85
C HIS A 105 0.78 4.69 -2.42
N GLU A 106 0.44 5.89 -2.91
CA GLU A 106 -0.80 6.56 -2.53
C GLU A 106 -2.04 5.77 -2.93
N PHE A 107 -2.07 5.21 -4.14
CA PHE A 107 -3.19 4.36 -4.52
C PHE A 107 -3.28 3.11 -3.64
N SER A 108 -2.16 2.54 -3.19
CA SER A 108 -2.19 1.39 -2.29
C SER A 108 -2.88 1.70 -0.95
N HIS A 109 -2.76 2.93 -0.41
CA HIS A 109 -3.49 3.30 0.81
C HIS A 109 -5.01 3.13 0.68
N LEU A 110 -5.57 3.39 -0.51
CA LEU A 110 -7.02 3.28 -0.75
C LEU A 110 -7.52 1.84 -0.62
N ALA A 111 -6.65 0.84 -0.78
CA ALA A 111 -6.99 -0.56 -0.61
C ALA A 111 -7.23 -0.95 0.87
N LEU A 112 -6.87 -0.09 1.82
CA LEU A 112 -7.17 -0.29 3.24
C LEU A 112 -8.19 0.76 3.72
N PRO A 113 -8.94 0.47 4.79
CA PRO A 113 -9.79 1.48 5.43
C PRO A 113 -8.94 2.62 5.99
N LEU A 114 -9.57 3.75 6.26
CA LEU A 114 -8.93 4.79 7.06
C LEU A 114 -8.69 4.22 8.46
N LEU A 115 -7.43 4.26 8.91
CA LEU A 115 -7.03 3.80 10.23
C LEU A 115 -6.80 4.99 11.14
N ASP A 116 -6.93 4.75 12.45
CA ASP A 116 -6.65 5.75 13.47
C ASP A 116 -5.19 6.21 13.42
N LYS A 117 -4.94 7.42 13.95
CA LYS A 117 -3.60 8.04 13.97
C LYS A 117 -2.53 7.12 14.57
N GLU A 118 -2.91 6.34 15.57
CA GLU A 118 -2.02 5.40 16.24
C GLU A 118 -1.66 4.17 15.39
N ASP A 119 -2.46 3.85 14.38
CA ASP A 119 -2.29 2.69 13.51
C ASP A 119 -1.85 3.05 12.09
N LEU A 120 -1.48 4.32 11.87
CA LEU A 120 -0.91 4.80 10.60
C LEU A 120 0.31 3.97 10.15
N TRP A 121 1.14 3.48 11.08
CA TRP A 121 2.27 2.62 10.75
C TRP A 121 1.87 1.41 9.89
N PHE A 122 0.68 0.84 10.14
CA PHE A 122 0.18 -0.30 9.37
C PHE A 122 -0.18 0.11 7.94
N ALA A 123 -0.84 1.25 7.76
CA ALA A 123 -1.17 1.78 6.44
C ALA A 123 0.07 2.20 5.65
N GLU A 124 1.04 2.86 6.29
CA GLU A 124 2.33 3.24 5.70
C GLU A 124 3.16 2.02 5.31
N GLY A 125 3.20 1.00 6.18
CA GLY A 125 3.89 -0.26 5.89
C GLY A 125 3.28 -1.00 4.70
N PHE A 126 1.95 -1.01 4.61
CA PHE A 126 1.24 -1.63 3.51
C PHE A 126 1.57 -0.95 2.18
N ALA A 127 1.44 0.38 2.12
CA ALA A 127 1.75 1.14 0.91
C ALA A 127 3.24 1.05 0.52
N SER A 128 4.15 1.08 1.51
CA SER A 128 5.59 0.92 1.30
C SER A 128 5.97 -0.45 0.75
N TYR A 129 5.29 -1.51 1.20
CA TYR A 129 5.45 -2.84 0.61
C TYR A 129 4.85 -2.89 -0.79
N MET A 130 3.60 -2.44 -0.96
CA MET A 130 2.86 -2.58 -2.21
C MET A 130 3.41 -1.73 -3.35
N GLN A 131 4.07 -0.59 -3.09
CA GLN A 131 4.56 0.29 -4.15
C GLN A 131 5.44 -0.46 -5.18
N TYR A 132 6.32 -1.36 -4.72
CA TYR A 132 7.18 -2.12 -5.64
C TYR A 132 6.46 -3.31 -6.27
N GLN A 133 5.46 -3.90 -5.61
CA GLN A 133 4.63 -4.93 -6.25
C GLN A 133 3.81 -4.33 -7.39
N VAL A 134 3.28 -3.13 -7.20
CA VAL A 134 2.51 -2.38 -8.21
C VAL A 134 3.40 -1.97 -9.37
N LEU A 135 4.58 -1.37 -9.11
CA LEU A 135 5.53 -1.00 -10.17
C LEU A 135 6.02 -2.22 -10.96
N GLN A 136 6.21 -3.36 -10.29
CA GLN A 136 6.55 -4.63 -10.96
C GLN A 136 5.40 -5.10 -11.87
N HIS A 137 4.15 -5.03 -11.39
CA HIS A 137 2.97 -5.36 -12.19
C HIS A 137 2.80 -4.44 -13.41
N GLN A 138 3.24 -3.18 -13.31
CA GLN A 138 3.28 -2.23 -14.43
C GLN A 138 4.44 -2.47 -15.42
N GLY A 139 5.40 -3.33 -15.10
CA GLY A 139 6.63 -3.50 -15.87
C GLY A 139 7.59 -2.31 -15.81
N GLN A 140 7.47 -1.46 -14.78
CA GLN A 140 8.29 -0.24 -14.61
C GLN A 140 9.45 -0.42 -13.63
N LEU A 141 9.49 -1.56 -12.92
CA LEU A 141 10.53 -1.85 -11.95
C LEU A 141 11.74 -2.49 -12.64
N THR A 142 12.92 -1.90 -12.48
CA THR A 142 14.17 -2.37 -13.11
C THR A 142 14.75 -3.64 -12.48
N GLU A 143 14.33 -3.95 -11.26
CA GLU A 143 14.80 -5.07 -10.45
C GLU A 143 13.63 -5.69 -9.70
N THR A 144 13.84 -6.80 -9.00
CA THR A 144 12.74 -7.43 -8.24
C THR A 144 12.29 -6.55 -7.05
N PRO A 145 11.02 -6.64 -6.61
CA PRO A 145 10.59 -5.99 -5.37
C PRO A 145 11.46 -6.37 -4.16
N ALA A 146 11.90 -7.63 -4.07
CA ALA A 146 12.77 -8.12 -3.00
C ALA A 146 14.12 -7.38 -2.95
N TYR A 147 14.73 -7.12 -4.10
CA TYR A 147 15.95 -6.31 -4.20
C TYR A 147 15.70 -4.90 -3.62
N TRP A 148 14.63 -4.24 -4.04
CA TRP A 148 14.34 -2.88 -3.59
C TRP A 148 13.99 -2.80 -2.10
N TYR A 149 13.23 -3.76 -1.57
CA TYR A 149 13.01 -3.86 -0.12
C TYR A 149 14.33 -3.98 0.63
N GLN A 150 15.25 -4.82 0.16
CA GLN A 150 16.56 -4.96 0.78
C GLN A 150 17.34 -3.63 0.78
N GLN A 151 17.36 -2.90 -0.33
CA GLN A 151 18.04 -1.61 -0.41
C GLN A 151 17.46 -0.59 0.59
N LYS A 152 16.14 -0.52 0.68
CA LYS A 152 15.47 0.44 1.58
C LYS A 152 15.63 0.05 3.05
N LEU A 153 15.55 -1.24 3.37
CA LEU A 153 15.79 -1.75 4.71
C LEU A 153 17.24 -1.51 5.17
N ARG A 154 18.23 -1.67 4.27
CA ARG A 154 19.64 -1.35 4.59
C ARG A 154 19.83 0.10 5.03
N GLN A 155 19.11 1.04 4.43
CA GLN A 155 19.20 2.47 4.80
C GLN A 155 18.71 2.74 6.23
N VAL A 156 17.77 1.94 6.74
CA VAL A 156 17.17 2.11 8.08
C VAL A 156 17.66 1.07 9.09
N ALA A 157 18.47 0.10 8.65
CA ALA A 157 18.99 -0.99 9.48
C ALA A 157 19.69 -0.52 10.76
N PRO A 158 20.52 0.54 10.78
CA PRO A 158 21.14 1.02 12.02
C PRO A 158 20.11 1.47 13.07
N LEU A 159 18.98 2.04 12.65
CA LEU A 159 17.91 2.45 13.57
C LEU A 159 17.14 1.24 14.10
N LEU A 160 16.86 0.26 13.23
CA LEU A 160 16.17 -0.97 13.60
C LEU A 160 17.00 -1.83 14.56
N ALA A 161 18.31 -1.94 14.32
CA ALA A 161 19.23 -2.76 15.09
C ALA A 161 19.57 -2.20 16.49
N ASN A 162 19.37 -0.90 16.70
CA ASN A 162 19.76 -0.20 17.94
C ASN A 162 18.57 0.20 18.82
N SER A 163 17.38 -0.36 18.62
CA SER A 163 16.23 -0.09 19.47
C SER A 163 15.74 -1.34 20.22
N ALA A 164 15.77 -1.26 21.55
CA ALA A 164 15.20 -2.25 22.46
C ALA A 164 13.67 -2.07 22.67
N THR A 165 13.07 -1.02 22.09
CA THR A 165 11.62 -0.77 22.15
C THR A 165 10.88 -1.77 21.26
N PRO A 166 9.68 -2.27 21.67
CA PRO A 166 8.84 -3.06 20.78
C PRO A 166 8.60 -2.36 19.45
N LEU A 167 8.73 -3.08 18.33
CA LEU A 167 8.81 -2.45 17.02
C LEU A 167 7.58 -1.60 16.70
N VAL A 168 6.36 -2.09 16.96
CA VAL A 168 5.14 -1.27 16.76
C VAL A 168 5.21 0.05 17.52
N ARG A 169 5.67 0.02 18.78
CA ARG A 169 5.83 1.24 19.58
C ARG A 169 6.90 2.16 18.99
N GLN A 170 8.02 1.60 18.52
CA GLN A 170 9.08 2.36 17.87
C GLN A 170 8.62 3.03 16.57
N LEU A 171 7.83 2.33 15.75
CA LEU A 171 7.27 2.85 14.50
C LEU A 171 6.32 4.03 14.76
N LYS A 172 5.43 3.91 15.76
CA LYS A 172 4.54 5.01 16.20
C LYS A 172 5.35 6.24 16.65
N LEU A 173 6.44 6.04 17.40
CA LEU A 173 7.34 7.12 17.81
C LEU A 173 8.05 7.78 16.61
N TRP A 174 8.54 7.00 15.66
CA TRP A 174 9.19 7.55 14.46
C TRP A 174 8.24 8.36 13.59
N LEU A 175 6.97 7.97 13.46
CA LEU A 175 5.96 8.79 12.78
C LEU A 175 5.77 10.13 13.49
N GLN A 176 5.65 10.14 14.82
CA GLN A 176 5.52 11.37 15.61
C GLN A 176 6.75 12.29 15.48
N GLN A 177 7.93 11.69 15.40
CA GLN A 177 9.22 12.39 15.23
C GLN A 177 9.54 12.75 13.77
N LYS A 178 8.63 12.45 12.83
CA LYS A 178 8.82 12.66 11.38
C LYS A 178 10.02 11.91 10.79
N HIS A 179 10.44 10.82 11.43
CA HIS A 179 11.42 9.87 10.89
C HIS A 179 10.74 8.92 9.88
N TYR A 180 10.11 9.49 8.85
CA TYR A 180 9.21 8.78 7.94
C TYR A 180 9.87 7.58 7.27
N LYS A 181 11.09 7.72 6.74
CA LYS A 181 11.81 6.59 6.11
C LYS A 181 11.94 5.39 7.05
N ALA A 182 12.28 5.62 8.32
CA ALA A 182 12.41 4.56 9.31
C ALA A 182 11.06 3.94 9.66
N ALA A 183 10.02 4.76 9.83
CA ALA A 183 8.66 4.29 10.07
C ALA A 183 8.12 3.47 8.89
N TYR A 184 8.32 3.91 7.65
CA TYR A 184 7.74 3.33 6.45
C TYR A 184 8.37 1.96 6.17
N TRP A 185 9.71 1.94 6.06
CA TRP A 185 10.44 0.69 5.76
C TRP A 185 10.49 -0.25 6.96
N GLY A 186 10.52 0.26 8.19
CA GLY A 186 10.36 -0.56 9.38
C GLY A 186 8.98 -1.21 9.46
N SER A 187 7.92 -0.51 9.03
CA SER A 187 6.57 -1.08 8.96
C SER A 187 6.42 -2.07 7.81
N ALA A 188 7.12 -1.87 6.68
CA ALA A 188 7.10 -2.79 5.55
C ALA A 188 7.62 -4.19 5.90
N LEU A 189 8.50 -4.34 6.91
CA LEU A 189 8.94 -5.64 7.43
C LEU A 189 7.76 -6.55 7.80
N PHE A 190 6.73 -5.97 8.42
CA PHE A 190 5.53 -6.70 8.81
C PHE A 190 4.84 -7.34 7.59
N PHE A 191 4.71 -6.60 6.49
CA PHE A 191 4.04 -7.09 5.28
C PHE A 191 4.92 -8.03 4.46
N ILE A 192 6.23 -7.83 4.48
CA ILE A 192 7.19 -8.79 3.92
C ILE A 192 7.05 -10.15 4.62
N GLU A 193 7.02 -10.17 5.96
CA GLU A 193 6.86 -11.41 6.73
C GLU A 193 5.46 -12.01 6.53
N ALA A 194 4.41 -11.18 6.53
CA ALA A 194 3.03 -11.63 6.29
C ALA A 194 2.89 -12.30 4.92
N ASP A 195 3.40 -11.68 3.85
CA ASP A 195 3.33 -12.25 2.51
C ASP A 195 4.14 -13.55 2.40
N GLN A 196 5.33 -13.63 3.03
CA GLN A 196 6.09 -14.88 3.10
C GLN A 196 5.33 -16.01 3.82
N LEU A 197 4.62 -15.70 4.91
CA LEU A 197 3.80 -16.68 5.63
C LEU A 197 2.57 -17.11 4.81
N LEU A 198 1.95 -16.20 4.07
CA LEU A 198 0.86 -16.52 3.14
C LEU A 198 1.36 -17.40 1.99
N GLN A 199 2.53 -17.09 1.41
CA GLN A 199 3.10 -17.83 0.27
C GLN A 199 3.40 -19.29 0.62
N LYS A 200 3.83 -19.58 1.86
CA LYS A 200 4.00 -20.96 2.36
C LYS A 200 2.72 -21.80 2.31
N ARG A 201 1.56 -21.16 2.17
CA ARG A 201 0.24 -21.79 2.06
C ARG A 201 -0.41 -21.56 0.69
N GLY A 202 0.35 -21.14 -0.31
CA GLY A 202 -0.13 -20.92 -1.67
C GLY A 202 -1.00 -19.67 -1.85
N LEU A 203 -0.95 -18.71 -0.92
CA LEU A 203 -1.63 -17.42 -1.02
C LEU A 203 -0.61 -16.29 -1.16
N SER A 204 -0.98 -15.20 -1.82
CA SER A 204 -0.24 -13.93 -1.76
C SER A 204 -1.05 -12.87 -1.04
N LEU A 205 -0.37 -11.86 -0.48
CA LEU A 205 -1.01 -10.69 0.11
C LEU A 205 -1.89 -9.98 -0.92
N SER A 206 -1.43 -9.81 -2.16
CA SER A 206 -2.23 -9.17 -3.22
C SER A 206 -3.54 -9.91 -3.52
N HIS A 207 -3.49 -11.25 -3.56
CA HIS A 207 -4.70 -12.07 -3.72
C HIS A 207 -5.65 -11.92 -2.53
N LEU A 208 -5.10 -11.89 -1.31
CA LEU A 208 -5.90 -11.72 -0.09
C LEU A 208 -6.58 -10.35 -0.06
N ILE A 209 -5.85 -9.27 -0.40
CA ILE A 209 -6.39 -7.91 -0.47
C ILE A 209 -7.48 -7.81 -1.55
N ARG A 210 -7.34 -8.49 -2.69
CA ARG A 210 -8.40 -8.56 -3.71
C ARG A 210 -9.71 -9.15 -3.18
N ARG A 211 -9.62 -10.17 -2.33
CA ARG A 211 -10.80 -10.74 -1.66
C ARG A 211 -11.35 -9.78 -0.61
N TYR A 212 -10.47 -9.14 0.16
CA TYR A 212 -10.82 -8.12 1.15
C TYR A 212 -11.58 -6.93 0.54
N GLN A 213 -11.13 -6.40 -0.60
CA GLN A 213 -11.79 -5.31 -1.34
C GLN A 213 -13.28 -5.59 -1.57
N ARG A 214 -13.60 -6.83 -1.95
CA ARG A 214 -14.96 -7.23 -2.31
C ARG A 214 -15.88 -7.47 -1.10
N GLN A 215 -15.31 -7.85 0.04
CA GLN A 215 -16.10 -8.39 1.16
C GLN A 215 -16.14 -7.46 2.37
N HIS A 216 -15.08 -6.71 2.64
CA HIS A 216 -14.90 -6.04 3.93
C HIS A 216 -14.42 -4.58 3.84
N ARG A 217 -13.95 -4.13 2.67
CA ARG A 217 -13.37 -2.78 2.52
C ARG A 217 -14.32 -1.65 2.90
N LEU A 218 -15.63 -1.82 2.70
CA LEU A 218 -16.63 -0.80 3.06
C LEU A 218 -17.14 -0.92 4.50
N THR A 219 -16.87 -2.04 5.20
CA THR A 219 -17.44 -2.31 6.53
C THR A 219 -16.43 -2.18 7.65
N ASP A 220 -15.16 -2.45 7.39
CA ASP A 220 -14.12 -2.37 8.42
C ASP A 220 -13.69 -0.93 8.65
N GLN A 221 -13.64 -0.52 9.92
CA GLN A 221 -13.42 0.88 10.31
C GLN A 221 -12.15 1.11 11.13
N ASN A 222 -11.45 0.05 11.53
CA ASN A 222 -10.24 0.13 12.35
C ASN A 222 -9.31 -1.06 12.11
N LEU A 223 -8.10 -0.99 12.67
CA LEU A 223 -7.07 -2.01 12.47
C LEU A 223 -7.51 -3.39 12.97
N ALA A 224 -8.22 -3.45 14.10
CA ALA A 224 -8.68 -4.71 14.66
C ALA A 224 -9.70 -5.41 13.76
N ALA A 225 -10.63 -4.67 13.15
CA ALA A 225 -11.57 -5.20 12.16
C ALA A 225 -10.84 -5.70 10.92
N LEU A 226 -9.93 -4.88 10.37
CA LEU A 226 -9.12 -5.22 9.21
C LEU A 226 -8.34 -6.52 9.43
N ILE A 227 -7.61 -6.65 10.54
CA ILE A 227 -6.83 -7.86 10.86
C ILE A 227 -7.73 -9.10 10.96
N ARG A 228 -8.86 -9.00 11.66
CA ARG A 228 -9.81 -10.12 11.76
C ARG A 228 -10.33 -10.55 10.39
N SER A 229 -10.68 -9.60 9.52
CA SER A 229 -11.15 -9.89 8.17
C SER A 229 -10.05 -10.53 7.32
N LEU A 230 -8.82 -10.03 7.38
CA LEU A 230 -7.68 -10.62 6.65
C LEU A 230 -7.37 -12.05 7.11
N ASP A 231 -7.36 -12.30 8.42
CA ASP A 231 -7.13 -13.64 8.98
C ASP A 231 -8.28 -14.61 8.65
N THR A 232 -9.53 -14.12 8.69
CA THR A 232 -10.69 -14.91 8.27
C THR A 232 -10.60 -15.31 6.81
N LEU A 233 -10.22 -14.37 5.93
CA LEU A 233 -10.03 -14.63 4.51
C LEU A 233 -8.84 -15.57 4.24
N ALA A 234 -7.77 -15.46 5.03
CA ALA A 234 -6.62 -16.37 4.98
C ALA A 234 -6.94 -17.76 5.56
N GLY A 235 -8.01 -17.88 6.34
CA GLY A 235 -8.46 -19.12 6.99
C GLY A 235 -7.68 -19.49 8.26
N HIS A 236 -6.80 -18.61 8.76
CA HIS A 236 -5.97 -18.82 9.94
C HIS A 236 -5.31 -17.49 10.39
N PRO A 237 -4.88 -17.36 11.66
CA PRO A 237 -4.35 -16.09 12.19
C PRO A 237 -2.89 -15.83 11.74
N VAL A 238 -2.71 -15.10 10.63
CA VAL A 238 -1.41 -14.59 10.17
C VAL A 238 -1.14 -13.22 10.77
N PHE A 239 -2.05 -12.27 10.53
CA PHE A 239 -1.89 -10.86 10.84
C PHE A 239 -2.02 -10.61 12.34
N ALA A 240 -2.97 -11.25 13.03
CA ALA A 240 -3.08 -11.13 14.49
C ALA A 240 -1.84 -11.68 15.20
N THR A 241 -1.35 -12.85 14.78
CA THR A 241 -0.13 -13.47 15.33
C THR A 241 1.10 -12.59 15.09
N LEU A 242 1.25 -12.04 13.88
CA LEU A 242 2.34 -11.11 13.58
C LEU A 242 2.22 -9.81 14.36
N LEU A 243 1.01 -9.27 14.53
CA LEU A 243 0.81 -8.03 15.27
C LEU A 243 1.25 -8.21 16.72
N ASP A 244 0.84 -9.31 17.37
CA ASP A 244 1.26 -9.66 18.72
C ASP A 244 2.78 -9.79 18.83
N LYS A 245 3.41 -10.52 17.89
CA LYS A 245 4.87 -10.63 17.78
C LYS A 245 5.55 -9.25 17.73
N TYR A 246 5.06 -8.35 16.88
CA TYR A 246 5.67 -7.02 16.67
C TYR A 246 5.36 -6.00 17.78
N GLN A 247 4.29 -6.23 18.56
CA GLN A 247 3.94 -5.46 19.74
C GLN A 247 4.74 -5.88 20.98
N GLN A 248 5.20 -7.13 21.04
CA GLN A 248 5.95 -7.66 22.18
C GLN A 248 7.47 -7.61 21.96
N GLN A 249 7.95 -7.93 20.77
CA GLN A 249 9.39 -8.06 20.51
C GLN A 249 10.02 -6.71 20.14
N SER A 250 11.22 -6.48 20.68
CA SER A 250 11.99 -5.29 20.36
C SER A 250 12.37 -5.22 18.88
N SER A 251 12.52 -3.99 18.37
CA SER A 251 13.01 -3.73 17.01
C SER A 251 14.32 -4.46 16.72
N GLN A 252 15.29 -4.41 17.64
CA GLN A 252 16.57 -5.10 17.48
C GLN A 252 16.42 -6.63 17.41
N THR A 253 15.49 -7.21 18.20
CA THR A 253 15.25 -8.65 18.22
C THR A 253 14.64 -9.10 16.89
N LEU A 254 13.61 -8.39 16.42
CA LEU A 254 12.97 -8.68 15.14
C LEU A 254 13.95 -8.52 13.99
N TRP A 255 14.72 -7.43 13.95
CA TRP A 255 15.71 -7.19 12.91
C TRP A 255 16.71 -8.36 12.76
N ARG A 256 17.21 -8.91 13.88
CA ARG A 256 18.14 -10.07 13.86
C ARG A 256 17.50 -11.36 13.35
N GLN A 257 16.18 -11.49 13.43
CA GLN A 257 15.42 -12.65 12.92
C GLN A 257 15.13 -12.58 11.41
N HIS A 258 15.44 -11.46 10.75
CA HIS A 258 15.27 -11.28 9.30
C HIS A 258 16.60 -11.30 8.53
N PRO A 259 17.47 -12.33 8.68
CA PRO A 259 18.80 -12.32 8.10
C PRO A 259 18.79 -12.33 6.57
N ALA A 260 17.70 -12.78 5.93
CA ALA A 260 17.55 -12.77 4.48
C ALA A 260 17.58 -11.36 3.84
N PHE A 261 17.37 -10.30 4.64
CA PHE A 261 17.49 -8.91 4.19
C PHE A 261 18.81 -8.25 4.62
N LEU A 262 19.66 -8.97 5.36
CA LEU A 262 21.06 -8.60 5.52
C LEU A 262 21.76 -8.87 4.18
N PRO A 263 22.58 -7.94 3.64
CA PRO A 263 23.73 -8.44 2.92
C PRO A 263 24.49 -9.37 3.89
N THR A 264 25.19 -10.37 3.39
CA THR A 264 26.42 -10.75 4.06
C THR A 264 27.15 -9.45 4.36
N ILE A 265 27.18 -9.05 5.63
CA ILE A 265 28.08 -8.01 6.13
C ILE A 265 29.43 -8.71 6.08
N ASN A 266 29.94 -8.92 4.86
CA ASN A 266 31.22 -9.57 4.65
C ASN A 266 32.27 -8.52 4.96
N LYS A 267 32.95 -8.77 6.08
CA LYS A 267 34.36 -8.53 6.36
C LYS A 267 34.88 -7.10 6.23
#